data_AF-A0A094CA44-F1
#
_entry.id   AF-A0A094CA44-F1
#
_cell.length_a   1.000
_cell.length_b   1.000
_cell.length_c   1.000
_cell.angle_alpha   90.00
_cell.angle_beta   90.00
_cell.angle_gamma   90.00
#
_symmetry.space_group_name_H-M   'P 1'
#
loop_
_entity.id
_entity.type
_entity.pdbx_description
1 polymer ?
#
loop_
_entity_poly.entity_id
_entity_poly.type
_entity_poly.pdbx_seq_one_letter_code
_entity_poly.pdbx_strand_id
1 'polypeptide(L)'
;MPPSNDQDTGNGNARYSQSRQQQPHNRLASNSSSVQSYPASQISQGPHSSLNGKMLLDGYHGDILNNFEGAPAKFNPRNPNRTNSSPLLDANDPIQMHLLVSTALEDATGYAILAPEEVDSLRKQCIRLTQRIESTRQNLAVQSKYRDAAINMGKLYSDGSGGGDGKRRSRGSLGLKRHSHSDQSREAEAERVASERRCEELAQELWGLEKRLIEPQTALLQHTAGILQMTHKPSGKKGAVRASQEGMPGSPESMYTYSNARGSGAPGEDIFDERSLYRPFDRLEQGEGDGQGSRAVDPNSIGTDAEAKLKELWEMMHPTPRDGEDDVPIQVFSLLAFASKVQSLHNQTAMLNDQKEVLQRQIKQQRELNNKSDETKDREMTEMETQLKTTQAALSQAEAQAQTLETQLSAALDQSTRSQGEETAALHENIDTLQRDLADLKSSNAIDLADLKSSNAIDLADLQSQLTSSSEHISALQQAKATAEAHILDLTADLEKAHKAEAQVAASLEEARQAAQAQTSRAVDEEELDAKNMEIARLQTEVTIARAELDGAYGSRAQRAAEVASNPAVQKELDALRRELGETIEEYEVLTKASIEGERERELLEKEIDRLRDEREGLEAKLSDEK
;
A
#
# COMPACT_ATOMS: atom_id res chain seq x y z
N MET A 1 -75.94 19.80 -31.00
CA MET A 1 -75.29 18.48 -30.85
C MET A 1 -74.37 18.54 -29.62
N PRO A 2 -74.25 17.46 -28.83
CA PRO A 2 -74.23 17.55 -27.36
C PRO A 2 -72.84 17.26 -26.74
N PRO A 3 -72.69 16.96 -25.42
CA PRO A 3 -72.72 17.97 -24.35
C PRO A 3 -71.53 17.87 -23.35
N SER A 4 -71.55 18.78 -22.36
CA SER A 4 -71.03 18.72 -20.98
C SER A 4 -69.92 17.75 -20.56
N ASN A 5 -68.98 18.25 -19.76
CA ASN A 5 -68.34 17.47 -18.70
C ASN A 5 -68.07 18.34 -17.45
N ASP A 6 -68.79 18.10 -16.37
CA ASP A 6 -68.49 18.63 -15.03
C ASP A 6 -67.54 17.66 -14.31
N GLN A 7 -66.55 18.17 -13.59
CA GLN A 7 -65.97 17.43 -12.46
C GLN A 7 -65.83 18.32 -11.22
N ASP A 8 -66.58 17.88 -10.22
CA ASP A 8 -66.73 18.37 -8.86
C ASP A 8 -65.39 18.33 -8.08
N THR A 9 -65.06 19.41 -7.37
CA THR A 9 -63.92 19.44 -6.43
C THR A 9 -64.40 19.77 -5.02
N GLY A 10 -64.72 18.72 -4.26
CA GLY A 10 -65.16 18.81 -2.87
C GLY A 10 -64.05 19.26 -1.91
N ASN A 11 -64.45 20.12 -0.96
CA ASN A 11 -63.59 20.70 0.08
C ASN A 11 -63.51 19.77 1.32
N GLY A 12 -62.34 19.58 1.93
CA GLY A 12 -62.13 18.63 3.03
C GLY A 12 -60.98 18.98 3.99
N ASN A 13 -61.30 19.65 5.10
CA ASN A 13 -60.37 19.94 6.20
C ASN A 13 -59.90 18.65 6.91
N ALA A 14 -58.59 18.49 7.13
CA ALA A 14 -58.05 17.54 8.12
C ALA A 14 -56.81 18.11 8.82
N ARG A 15 -56.91 18.33 10.14
CA ARG A 15 -55.78 18.68 11.01
C ARG A 15 -54.96 17.43 11.32
N TYR A 16 -53.63 17.51 11.31
CA TYR A 16 -52.78 16.55 12.02
C TYR A 16 -51.88 17.24 13.03
N SER A 17 -51.99 16.80 14.28
CA SER A 17 -51.33 17.35 15.46
C SER A 17 -49.98 16.67 15.74
N GLN A 18 -49.05 17.44 16.29
CA GLN A 18 -47.71 16.99 16.66
C GLN A 18 -47.75 15.96 17.80
N SER A 19 -47.06 14.83 17.62
CA SER A 19 -46.85 13.81 18.65
C SER A 19 -45.41 13.83 19.16
N ARG A 20 -45.26 13.98 20.48
CA ARG A 20 -43.99 14.18 21.19
C ARG A 20 -43.46 12.85 21.76
N GLN A 21 -42.32 12.37 21.25
CA GLN A 21 -41.53 11.26 21.81
C GLN A 21 -40.07 11.74 21.88
N GLN A 22 -39.55 12.20 23.02
CA GLN A 22 -39.05 11.42 24.17
C GLN A 22 -37.96 10.40 23.79
N GLN A 23 -36.71 10.75 24.12
CA GLN A 23 -35.57 9.84 24.17
C GLN A 23 -35.67 8.93 25.40
N PRO A 24 -35.20 7.67 25.34
CA PRO A 24 -34.89 6.89 26.52
C PRO A 24 -33.45 7.15 26.99
N HIS A 25 -33.27 7.62 28.21
CA HIS A 25 -32.02 7.40 28.94
C HIS A 25 -31.95 5.93 29.35
N ASN A 26 -30.76 5.31 29.25
CA ASN A 26 -30.48 4.07 29.97
C ASN A 26 -29.09 4.15 30.60
N ARG A 27 -28.97 3.74 31.87
CA ARG A 27 -27.75 3.87 32.68
C ARG A 27 -27.58 2.61 33.53
N LEU A 28 -26.32 2.18 33.65
CA LEU A 28 -25.73 1.26 34.66
C LEU A 28 -25.55 -0.24 34.31
N ALA A 29 -24.35 -0.70 34.69
CA ALA A 29 -23.89 -2.08 34.95
C ALA A 29 -23.80 -3.05 33.75
N SER A 30 -22.67 -3.68 33.41
CA SER A 30 -21.66 -4.29 34.31
C SER A 30 -20.42 -4.79 33.53
N ASN A 31 -19.42 -5.28 34.28
CA ASN A 31 -18.27 -6.10 33.87
C ASN A 31 -17.20 -5.52 32.93
N SER A 32 -16.19 -4.90 33.55
CA SER A 32 -14.82 -4.88 33.03
C SER A 32 -14.14 -6.25 33.20
N SER A 33 -14.13 -7.08 32.16
CA SER A 33 -13.23 -8.24 32.05
C SER A 33 -12.19 -7.98 30.96
N SER A 34 -11.00 -7.52 31.38
CA SER A 34 -9.85 -7.42 30.49
C SER A 34 -9.37 -8.83 30.13
N VAL A 35 -9.63 -9.26 28.90
CA VAL A 35 -8.99 -10.44 28.30
C VAL A 35 -8.20 -9.99 27.10
N GLN A 36 -6.90 -10.20 27.19
CA GLN A 36 -5.91 -9.75 26.23
C GLN A 36 -5.78 -10.80 25.13
N SER A 37 -6.31 -10.51 23.93
CA SER A 37 -6.17 -11.39 22.76
C SER A 37 -5.22 -10.78 21.73
N TYR A 38 -4.11 -11.48 21.49
CA TYR A 38 -3.25 -11.25 20.33
C TYR A 38 -3.92 -11.80 19.07
N PRO A 39 -3.96 -11.09 17.94
CA PRO A 39 -4.23 -11.69 16.64
C PRO A 39 -2.92 -12.29 16.10
N ALA A 40 -2.75 -13.60 16.25
CA ALA A 40 -1.71 -14.33 15.52
C ALA A 40 -2.17 -14.58 14.07
N SER A 41 -1.27 -14.29 13.13
CA SER A 41 -1.10 -14.91 11.83
C SER A 41 -2.31 -15.64 11.21
N GLN A 42 -3.04 -14.97 10.30
CA GLN A 42 -3.69 -15.67 9.18
C GLN A 42 -3.20 -15.07 7.86
N ILE A 43 -2.44 -15.87 7.12
CA ILE A 43 -2.09 -15.62 5.73
C ILE A 43 -3.19 -16.26 4.88
N SER A 44 -4.13 -15.45 4.40
CA SER A 44 -5.03 -15.82 3.31
C SER A 44 -5.58 -14.56 2.65
N GLN A 45 -5.43 -14.49 1.32
CA GLN A 45 -6.07 -13.55 0.39
C GLN A 45 -5.89 -12.04 0.71
N GLY A 46 -5.07 -11.37 -0.09
CA GLY A 46 -4.90 -9.93 0.01
C GLY A 46 -6.11 -9.17 -0.56
N PRO A 47 -6.63 -8.16 0.14
CA PRO A 47 -7.30 -7.03 -0.48
C PRO A 47 -6.25 -5.99 -0.89
N HIS A 48 -6.32 -5.48 -2.12
CA HIS A 48 -5.70 -4.19 -2.44
C HIS A 48 -6.56 -3.07 -1.83
N SER A 49 -6.52 -2.92 -0.51
CA SER A 49 -7.08 -1.79 0.19
C SER A 49 -5.98 -0.78 0.50
N SER A 50 -6.13 0.44 -0.04
CA SER A 50 -5.60 1.62 0.65
C SER A 50 -6.21 1.62 2.05
N LEU A 51 -5.37 1.55 3.08
CA LEU A 51 -5.83 1.60 4.46
C LEU A 51 -6.58 2.92 4.68
N ASN A 52 -7.79 2.83 5.23
CA ASN A 52 -8.65 3.98 5.44
C ASN A 52 -7.89 5.04 6.25
N GLY A 53 -7.73 6.25 5.68
CA GLY A 53 -6.95 7.33 6.28
C GLY A 53 -7.40 7.67 7.70
N LYS A 54 -8.71 7.55 7.98
CA LYS A 54 -9.26 7.71 9.34
C LYS A 54 -8.73 6.67 10.33
N MET A 55 -8.62 5.40 9.92
CA MET A 55 -8.09 4.33 10.79
C MET A 55 -6.59 4.48 11.03
N LEU A 56 -5.82 4.92 10.02
CA LEU A 56 -4.40 5.24 10.20
C LEU A 56 -4.21 6.42 11.15
N LEU A 57 -4.99 7.49 10.97
CA LEU A 57 -4.95 8.68 11.81
C LEU A 57 -5.32 8.37 13.28
N ASP A 58 -6.28 7.48 13.50
CA ASP A 58 -6.65 6.99 14.84
C ASP A 58 -5.53 6.13 15.46
N GLY A 59 -4.87 5.28 14.65
CA GLY A 59 -3.68 4.55 15.06
C GLY A 59 -2.53 5.45 15.53
N TYR A 60 -2.29 6.58 14.85
CA TYR A 60 -1.31 7.59 15.27
C TYR A 60 -1.80 8.53 16.38
N HIS A 61 -3.04 8.42 16.87
CA HIS A 61 -3.60 9.38 17.84
C HIS A 61 -2.76 9.45 19.14
N GLY A 62 -2.34 8.29 19.66
CA GLY A 62 -1.48 8.23 20.85
C GLY A 62 -0.10 8.84 20.64
N ASP A 63 0.50 8.62 19.47
CA ASP A 63 1.81 9.19 19.12
C ASP A 63 1.72 10.70 18.92
N ILE A 64 0.65 11.20 18.29
CA ILE A 64 0.39 12.64 18.12
C ILE A 64 0.27 13.35 19.47
N LEU A 65 -0.45 12.75 20.45
CA LEU A 65 -0.57 13.29 21.81
C LEU A 65 0.78 13.33 22.54
N ASN A 66 1.63 12.33 22.33
CA ASN A 66 3.00 12.28 22.84
C ASN A 66 4.01 13.03 21.94
N ASN A 67 3.55 13.81 20.96
CA ASN A 67 4.38 14.57 20.01
C ASN A 67 5.47 13.71 19.30
N PHE A 68 5.15 12.44 19.04
CA PHE A 68 6.02 11.38 18.52
C PHE A 68 7.29 11.11 19.34
N GLU A 69 7.30 11.45 20.64
CA GLU A 69 8.25 10.85 21.58
C GLU A 69 7.96 9.35 21.68
N GLY A 70 8.82 8.55 21.03
CA GLY A 70 8.62 7.12 20.88
C GLY A 70 8.44 6.42 22.23
N ALA A 71 7.56 5.42 22.27
CA ALA A 71 7.20 4.71 23.51
C ALA A 71 8.46 4.35 24.33
N PRO A 72 8.49 4.65 25.64
CA PRO A 72 9.68 4.48 26.46
C PRO A 72 10.17 3.03 26.36
N ALA A 73 11.48 2.87 26.15
CA ALA A 73 12.09 1.56 25.94
C ALA A 73 11.65 0.60 27.06
N LYS A 74 11.10 -0.55 26.67
CA LYS A 74 10.52 -1.55 27.59
C LYS A 74 11.62 -2.15 28.47
N PHE A 75 11.91 -1.45 29.55
CA PHE A 75 13.03 -1.71 30.46
C PHE A 75 12.83 -3.05 31.16
N ASN A 76 13.80 -3.97 31.06
CA ASN A 76 13.82 -5.17 31.90
C ASN A 76 14.08 -4.78 33.36
N PRO A 77 13.09 -4.84 34.27
CA PRO A 77 13.25 -4.36 35.65
C PRO A 77 14.20 -5.25 36.48
N ARG A 78 14.55 -6.44 35.98
CA ARG A 78 15.48 -7.37 36.64
C ARG A 78 16.94 -7.18 36.24
N ASN A 79 17.23 -6.48 35.14
CA ASN A 79 18.60 -6.33 34.65
C ASN A 79 18.87 -4.90 34.12
N PRO A 80 19.31 -3.96 34.98
CA PRO A 80 19.55 -2.57 34.57
C PRO A 80 20.69 -2.43 33.55
N ASN A 81 21.57 -3.42 33.42
CA ASN A 81 22.68 -3.41 32.47
C ASN A 81 22.30 -3.91 31.07
N ARG A 82 21.12 -4.50 30.88
CA ARG A 82 20.60 -4.98 29.59
C ARG A 82 19.11 -4.68 29.46
N THR A 83 18.80 -3.40 29.34
CA THR A 83 17.41 -2.86 29.28
C THR A 83 16.52 -3.51 28.22
N ASN A 84 17.11 -3.95 27.10
CA ASN A 84 16.40 -4.47 25.92
C ASN A 84 16.28 -6.01 25.90
N SER A 85 16.55 -6.68 27.03
CA SER A 85 16.40 -8.13 27.18
C SER A 85 14.99 -8.52 27.67
N SER A 86 14.53 -9.73 27.37
CA SER A 86 13.29 -10.22 27.99
C SER A 86 13.51 -10.45 29.50
N PRO A 87 12.49 -10.23 30.36
CA PRO A 87 12.61 -10.44 31.81
C PRO A 87 12.75 -11.92 32.23
N LEU A 88 12.82 -12.84 31.25
CA LEU A 88 12.97 -14.29 31.40
C LEU A 88 14.32 -14.81 30.86
N LEU A 89 15.17 -13.94 30.30
CA LEU A 89 16.51 -14.29 29.85
C LEU A 89 17.50 -14.18 31.01
N ASP A 90 18.04 -15.31 31.48
CA ASP A 90 19.24 -15.29 32.34
C ASP A 90 20.48 -15.35 31.45
N ALA A 91 21.05 -14.17 31.21
CA ALA A 91 22.28 -14.03 30.42
C ALA A 91 23.52 -14.71 31.04
N ASN A 92 23.41 -15.23 32.27
CA ASN A 92 24.49 -15.95 32.94
C ASN A 92 24.39 -17.48 32.77
N ASP A 93 23.28 -18.04 32.31
CA ASP A 93 23.17 -19.48 32.01
C ASP A 93 23.87 -19.82 30.68
N PRO A 94 24.96 -20.60 30.69
CA PRO A 94 25.65 -20.98 29.46
C PRO A 94 24.80 -21.85 28.53
N ILE A 95 23.82 -22.61 29.05
CA ILE A 95 22.99 -23.52 28.26
C ILE A 95 21.93 -22.71 27.52
N GLN A 96 21.17 -21.86 28.22
CA GLN A 96 20.21 -20.93 27.59
C GLN A 96 20.90 -20.05 26.54
N MET A 97 22.07 -19.50 26.85
CA MET A 97 22.83 -18.67 25.89
C MET A 97 23.35 -19.47 24.70
N HIS A 98 23.85 -20.70 24.88
CA HIS A 98 24.28 -21.54 23.75
C HIS A 98 23.10 -21.90 22.85
N LEU A 99 21.94 -22.27 23.42
CA LEU A 99 20.75 -22.59 22.64
C LEU A 99 20.31 -21.40 21.77
N LEU A 100 20.17 -20.22 22.38
CA LEU A 100 19.79 -18.99 21.67
C LEU A 100 20.80 -18.59 20.59
N VAL A 101 22.09 -18.78 20.84
CA VAL A 101 23.12 -18.59 19.81
C VAL A 101 22.95 -19.61 18.70
N SER A 102 22.82 -20.91 18.98
CA SER A 102 22.64 -21.92 17.92
C SER A 102 21.42 -21.66 17.04
N THR A 103 20.28 -21.25 17.63
CA THR A 103 19.08 -20.88 16.87
C THR A 103 19.31 -19.62 16.04
N ALA A 104 19.91 -18.56 16.59
CA ALA A 104 20.19 -17.34 15.85
C ALA A 104 21.21 -17.54 14.69
N LEU A 105 22.17 -18.45 14.87
CA LEU A 105 23.11 -18.86 13.84
C LEU A 105 22.40 -19.67 12.74
N GLU A 106 21.50 -20.58 13.10
CA GLU A 106 20.68 -21.38 12.18
C GLU A 106 19.72 -20.49 11.36
N ASP A 107 18.97 -19.60 12.00
CA ASP A 107 18.09 -18.59 11.37
C ASP A 107 18.86 -17.70 10.38
N ALA A 108 20.12 -17.38 10.68
CA ALA A 108 20.98 -16.54 9.84
C ALA A 108 21.64 -17.27 8.67
N THR A 109 21.54 -18.61 8.55
CA THR A 109 22.17 -19.38 7.45
C THR A 109 21.64 -19.02 6.06
N GLY A 110 20.42 -18.49 5.96
CA GLY A 110 19.75 -18.14 4.70
C GLY A 110 19.78 -16.65 4.32
N TYR A 111 20.46 -15.79 5.08
CA TYR A 111 20.41 -14.34 4.84
C TYR A 111 21.38 -13.89 3.74
N ALA A 112 20.89 -13.00 2.86
CA ALA A 112 21.67 -12.44 1.77
C ALA A 112 22.76 -11.49 2.30
N ILE A 113 23.99 -11.68 1.83
CA ILE A 113 25.13 -10.83 2.16
C ILE A 113 25.39 -9.91 0.96
N LEU A 114 25.06 -8.65 1.17
CA LEU A 114 25.18 -7.54 0.23
C LEU A 114 26.63 -7.06 0.08
N ALA A 115 26.94 -6.44 -1.06
CA ALA A 115 28.22 -5.78 -1.30
C ALA A 115 28.33 -4.46 -0.49
N PRO A 116 29.55 -3.97 -0.18
CA PRO A 116 29.73 -2.72 0.57
C PRO A 116 29.03 -1.50 -0.06
N GLU A 117 29.01 -1.41 -1.39
CA GLU A 117 28.33 -0.33 -2.13
C GLU A 117 26.80 -0.38 -1.96
N GLU A 118 26.22 -1.60 -1.97
CA GLU A 118 24.79 -1.82 -1.74
C GLU A 118 24.42 -1.45 -0.30
N VAL A 119 25.21 -1.89 0.68
CA VAL A 119 25.05 -1.54 2.10
C VAL A 119 25.07 -0.03 2.31
N ASP A 120 26.01 0.68 1.69
CA ASP A 120 26.08 2.14 1.77
C ASP A 120 24.91 2.83 1.04
N SER A 121 24.40 2.25 -0.05
CA SER A 121 23.21 2.73 -0.74
C SER A 121 21.95 2.60 0.13
N LEU A 122 21.76 1.45 0.79
CA LEU A 122 20.66 1.18 1.70
C LEU A 122 20.74 2.06 2.96
N ARG A 123 21.94 2.28 3.51
CA ARG A 123 22.14 3.23 4.63
C ARG A 123 21.74 4.65 4.24
N LYS A 124 22.15 5.13 3.06
CA LYS A 124 21.73 6.43 2.51
C LYS A 124 20.23 6.49 2.22
N GLN A 125 19.60 5.38 1.85
CA GLN A 125 18.15 5.28 1.69
C GLN A 125 17.42 5.35 3.04
N CYS A 126 17.85 4.58 4.05
CA CYS A 126 17.33 4.65 5.42
C CYS A 126 17.40 6.07 5.98
N ILE A 127 18.55 6.74 5.89
CA ILE A 127 18.71 8.12 6.40
C ILE A 127 17.71 9.08 5.72
N ARG A 128 17.59 9.03 4.38
CA ARG A 128 16.63 9.89 3.64
C ARG A 128 15.17 9.59 3.99
N LEU A 129 14.81 8.31 4.15
CA LEU A 129 13.47 7.90 4.54
C LEU A 129 13.16 8.35 5.98
N THR A 130 14.06 8.13 6.94
CA THR A 130 13.90 8.58 8.33
C THR A 130 13.74 10.10 8.41
N GLN A 131 14.56 10.89 7.73
CA GLN A 131 14.42 12.35 7.68
C GLN A 131 13.06 12.79 7.11
N ARG A 132 12.56 12.09 6.08
CA ARG A 132 11.23 12.38 5.51
C ARG A 132 10.10 11.98 6.47
N ILE A 133 10.23 10.86 7.17
CA ILE A 133 9.30 10.38 8.22
C ILE A 133 9.23 11.38 9.38
N GLU A 134 10.37 11.86 9.87
CA GLU A 134 10.43 12.86 10.94
C GLU A 134 9.75 14.17 10.51
N SER A 135 9.99 14.63 9.28
CA SER A 135 9.30 15.80 8.71
C SER A 135 7.79 15.58 8.57
N THR A 136 7.32 14.42 8.10
CA THR A 136 5.89 14.14 7.99
C THR A 136 5.21 13.97 9.36
N ARG A 137 5.89 13.39 10.36
CA ARG A 137 5.42 13.35 11.77
C ARG A 137 5.24 14.75 12.36
N GLN A 138 6.23 15.64 12.16
CA GLN A 138 6.13 17.04 12.59
C GLN A 138 4.97 17.76 11.90
N ASN A 139 4.81 17.59 10.58
CA ASN A 139 3.68 18.15 9.83
C ASN A 139 2.33 17.62 10.35
N LEU A 140 2.22 16.32 10.61
CA LEU A 140 1.01 15.69 11.16
C LEU A 140 0.69 16.21 12.57
N ALA A 141 1.70 16.37 13.43
CA ALA A 141 1.55 16.95 14.77
C ALA A 141 1.20 18.45 14.76
N VAL A 142 1.47 19.17 13.68
CA VAL A 142 1.03 20.56 13.47
C VAL A 142 -0.40 20.60 12.89
N GLN A 143 -0.71 19.77 11.89
CA GLN A 143 -2.05 19.71 11.30
C GLN A 143 -3.10 19.18 12.29
N SER A 144 -2.76 18.24 13.18
CA SER A 144 -3.66 17.81 14.25
C SER A 144 -4.02 18.95 15.20
N LYS A 145 -3.05 19.82 15.55
CA LYS A 145 -3.29 21.04 16.35
C LYS A 145 -4.20 22.03 15.61
N TYR A 146 -4.07 22.18 14.28
CA TYR A 146 -5.00 22.98 13.48
C TYR A 146 -6.41 22.39 13.45
N ARG A 147 -6.55 21.06 13.28
CA ARG A 147 -7.84 20.35 13.36
C ARG A 147 -8.50 20.54 14.73
N ASP A 148 -7.73 20.40 15.80
CA ASP A 148 -8.24 20.53 17.17
C ASP A 148 -8.59 21.98 17.52
N ALA A 149 -7.86 22.96 16.95
CA ALA A 149 -8.23 24.37 17.00
C ALA A 149 -9.53 24.65 16.23
N ALA A 150 -9.70 24.13 15.01
CA ALA A 150 -10.93 24.26 14.23
C ALA A 150 -12.14 23.62 14.93
N ILE A 151 -11.95 22.44 15.57
CA ILE A 151 -12.95 21.82 16.45
C ILE A 151 -13.36 22.76 17.59
N ASN A 152 -12.40 23.42 18.23
CA ASN A 152 -12.68 24.34 19.33
C ASN A 152 -13.35 25.63 18.85
N MET A 153 -12.98 26.18 17.68
CA MET A 153 -13.66 27.32 17.05
C MET A 153 -15.12 26.96 16.69
N GLY A 154 -15.33 25.80 16.05
CA GLY A 154 -16.68 25.29 15.75
C GLY A 154 -17.53 25.11 17.01
N LYS A 155 -16.94 24.59 18.10
CA LYS A 155 -17.60 24.52 19.41
C LYS A 155 -18.02 25.91 19.91
N LEU A 156 -17.11 26.88 19.93
CA LEU A 156 -17.40 28.26 20.37
C LEU A 156 -18.53 28.91 19.55
N TYR A 157 -18.53 28.72 18.23
CA TYR A 157 -19.59 29.24 17.35
C TYR A 157 -20.92 28.45 17.48
N SER A 158 -20.89 27.19 17.93
CA SER A 158 -22.10 26.41 18.23
C SER A 158 -22.70 26.70 19.62
N ASP A 159 -21.86 26.89 20.64
CA ASP A 159 -22.28 27.07 22.03
C ASP A 159 -22.89 28.47 22.25
N GLY A 160 -22.38 29.48 21.53
CA GLY A 160 -23.02 30.79 21.42
C GLY A 160 -24.43 30.78 20.78
N SER A 161 -24.84 29.65 20.19
CA SER A 161 -26.20 29.41 19.68
C SER A 161 -27.05 28.51 20.61
N GLY A 162 -26.50 28.01 21.72
CA GLY A 162 -26.89 26.70 22.27
C GLY A 162 -27.17 26.57 23.76
N GLY A 163 -27.15 27.63 24.59
CA GLY A 163 -27.51 27.46 26.01
C GLY A 163 -27.61 28.74 26.85
N GLY A 164 -28.78 29.02 27.43
CA GLY A 164 -28.94 30.12 28.38
C GLY A 164 -30.37 30.49 28.74
N ASP A 165 -31.00 29.72 29.64
CA ASP A 165 -32.12 30.25 30.44
C ASP A 165 -31.58 31.43 31.29
N GLY A 166 -31.90 32.66 30.86
CA GLY A 166 -31.06 33.82 31.12
C GLY A 166 -31.85 35.12 31.13
N LYS A 167 -32.88 35.18 31.97
CA LYS A 167 -33.82 36.30 32.16
C LYS A 167 -33.13 37.63 32.50
N ARG A 168 -32.56 38.37 31.54
CA ARG A 168 -32.11 39.77 31.71
C ARG A 168 -32.18 40.66 30.46
N ARG A 169 -32.79 41.82 30.70
CA ARG A 169 -33.18 42.92 29.79
C ARG A 169 -31.98 43.69 29.20
N SER A 170 -32.09 44.16 27.95
CA SER A 170 -31.86 45.56 27.49
C SER A 170 -31.76 45.58 25.95
N ARG A 171 -32.71 46.18 25.21
CA ARG A 171 -32.66 47.54 24.64
C ARG A 171 -31.34 47.91 23.93
N GLY A 172 -31.43 48.06 22.60
CA GLY A 172 -30.37 48.44 21.64
C GLY A 172 -30.61 47.67 20.32
N SER A 173 -31.27 48.19 19.29
CA SER A 173 -31.03 49.44 18.53
C SER A 173 -29.73 49.47 17.72
N LEU A 174 -29.37 48.38 17.04
CA LEU A 174 -28.81 48.46 15.68
C LEU A 174 -29.05 47.14 14.92
N GLY A 175 -29.45 47.22 13.64
CA GLY A 175 -29.75 46.06 12.81
C GLY A 175 -28.51 45.40 12.23
N LEU A 176 -27.67 44.77 13.06
CA LEU A 176 -26.49 44.03 12.59
C LEU A 176 -26.77 42.53 12.41
N LYS A 177 -26.25 41.98 11.31
CA LYS A 177 -26.64 40.70 10.69
C LYS A 177 -26.44 39.48 11.60
N ARG A 178 -27.53 38.80 11.97
CA ARG A 178 -27.49 37.45 12.61
C ARG A 178 -26.90 36.35 11.72
N HIS A 179 -26.76 36.60 10.41
CA HIS A 179 -26.17 35.66 9.44
C HIS A 179 -24.67 35.41 9.67
N SER A 180 -23.95 36.35 10.31
CA SER A 180 -22.50 36.22 10.54
C SER A 180 -22.14 34.93 11.28
N HIS A 181 -22.75 34.67 12.43
CA HIS A 181 -22.34 33.56 13.32
C HIS A 181 -22.58 32.17 12.69
N SER A 182 -23.63 32.02 11.85
CA SER A 182 -23.86 30.80 11.08
C SER A 182 -22.83 30.63 9.96
N ASP A 183 -22.42 31.72 9.31
CA ASP A 183 -21.39 31.68 8.28
C ASP A 183 -20.01 31.35 8.90
N GLN A 184 -19.64 31.98 10.03
CA GLN A 184 -18.43 31.63 10.79
C GLN A 184 -18.45 30.17 11.30
N SER A 185 -19.60 29.67 11.77
CA SER A 185 -19.72 28.27 12.19
C SER A 185 -19.53 27.30 11.02
N ARG A 186 -20.08 27.64 9.84
CA ARG A 186 -19.94 26.82 8.62
C ARG A 186 -18.52 26.88 8.06
N GLU A 187 -17.85 28.02 8.17
CA GLU A 187 -16.46 28.20 7.77
C GLU A 187 -15.50 27.42 8.69
N ALA A 188 -15.69 27.49 10.01
CA ALA A 188 -14.93 26.67 10.97
C ALA A 188 -15.17 25.15 10.78
N GLU A 189 -16.38 24.74 10.39
CA GLU A 189 -16.69 23.36 10.02
C GLU A 189 -15.98 22.94 8.71
N ALA A 190 -15.96 23.82 7.70
CA ALA A 190 -15.22 23.58 6.46
C ALA A 190 -13.71 23.50 6.68
N GLU A 191 -13.14 24.37 7.52
CA GLU A 191 -11.74 24.31 7.96
C GLU A 191 -11.45 23.04 8.77
N ARG A 192 -12.39 22.57 9.60
CA ARG A 192 -12.27 21.27 10.27
C ARG A 192 -12.18 20.13 9.25
N VAL A 193 -13.11 20.05 8.30
CA VAL A 193 -13.12 18.99 7.29
C VAL A 193 -11.86 19.04 6.42
N ALA A 194 -11.37 20.23 6.07
CA ALA A 194 -10.13 20.41 5.31
C ALA A 194 -8.88 19.98 6.11
N SER A 195 -8.80 20.31 7.40
CA SER A 195 -7.69 19.90 8.27
C SER A 195 -7.75 18.41 8.63
N GLU A 196 -8.93 17.82 8.78
CA GLU A 196 -9.14 16.38 8.96
C GLU A 196 -8.63 15.59 7.75
N ARG A 197 -9.01 15.98 6.52
CA ARG A 197 -8.48 15.39 5.27
C ARG A 197 -6.96 15.46 5.18
N ARG A 198 -6.35 16.63 5.46
CA ARG A 198 -4.89 16.77 5.49
C ARG A 198 -4.22 15.88 6.55
N CYS A 199 -4.85 15.67 7.69
CA CYS A 199 -4.35 14.72 8.69
C CYS A 199 -4.43 13.26 8.19
N GLU A 200 -5.51 12.88 7.51
CA GLU A 200 -5.66 11.54 6.90
C GLU A 200 -4.66 11.29 5.76
N GLU A 201 -4.40 12.29 4.92
CA GLU A 201 -3.39 12.26 3.84
C GLU A 201 -1.97 12.13 4.43
N LEU A 202 -1.62 12.95 5.43
CA LEU A 202 -0.33 12.86 6.11
C LEU A 202 -0.14 11.54 6.87
N ALA A 203 -1.20 10.97 7.45
CA ALA A 203 -1.16 9.64 8.07
C ALA A 203 -0.93 8.52 7.05
N GLN A 204 -1.54 8.61 5.85
CA GLN A 204 -1.28 7.68 4.75
C GLN A 204 0.15 7.82 4.21
N GLU A 205 0.66 9.04 4.01
CA GLU A 205 2.05 9.28 3.62
C GLU A 205 3.02 8.72 4.66
N LEU A 206 2.78 9.00 5.95
CA LEU A 206 3.60 8.55 7.05
C LEU A 206 3.67 7.01 7.10
N TRP A 207 2.52 6.34 7.08
CA TRP A 207 2.47 4.87 7.05
C TRP A 207 3.16 4.28 5.83
N GLY A 208 2.96 4.88 4.65
CA GLY A 208 3.61 4.45 3.41
C GLY A 208 5.13 4.69 3.41
N LEU A 209 5.63 5.69 4.12
CA LEU A 209 7.07 5.93 4.32
C LEU A 209 7.66 4.96 5.36
N GLU A 210 7.00 4.78 6.50
CA GLU A 210 7.41 3.85 7.56
C GLU A 210 7.46 2.41 7.04
N LYS A 211 6.47 1.97 6.27
CA LYS A 211 6.48 0.66 5.60
C LYS A 211 7.67 0.50 4.63
N ARG A 212 8.01 1.55 3.88
CA ARG A 212 9.18 1.56 2.97
C ARG A 212 10.53 1.65 3.70
N LEU A 213 10.55 2.03 4.98
CA LEU A 213 11.77 2.03 5.79
C LEU A 213 12.09 0.62 6.34
N ILE A 214 11.08 -0.23 6.56
CA ILE A 214 11.25 -1.60 7.07
C ILE A 214 12.13 -2.43 6.12
N GLU A 215 11.87 -2.38 4.81
CA GLU A 215 12.59 -3.17 3.80
C GLU A 215 14.13 -2.94 3.80
N PRO A 216 14.67 -1.72 3.64
CA PRO A 216 16.12 -1.49 3.71
C PRO A 216 16.70 -1.72 5.10
N GLN A 217 15.93 -1.52 6.19
CA GLN A 217 16.38 -1.87 7.54
C GLN A 217 16.53 -3.39 7.73
N THR A 218 15.53 -4.18 7.29
CA THR A 218 15.59 -5.64 7.38
C THR A 218 16.70 -6.22 6.49
N ALA A 219 16.91 -5.69 5.28
CA ALA A 219 18.03 -6.08 4.43
C ALA A 219 19.39 -5.80 5.08
N LEU A 220 19.57 -4.63 5.71
CA LEU A 220 20.79 -4.32 6.48
C LEU A 220 20.98 -5.25 7.69
N LEU A 221 19.92 -5.56 8.42
CA LEU A 221 19.96 -6.49 9.56
C LEU A 221 20.31 -7.92 9.11
N GLN A 222 19.67 -8.42 8.05
CA GLN A 222 19.95 -9.72 7.43
C GLN A 222 21.42 -9.81 7.00
N HIS A 223 21.93 -8.81 6.29
CA HIS A 223 23.36 -8.74 5.92
C HIS A 223 24.27 -8.77 7.17
N THR A 224 23.96 -8.02 8.24
CA THR A 224 24.78 -8.06 9.47
C THR A 224 24.72 -9.42 10.17
N ALA A 225 23.56 -10.07 10.23
CA ALA A 225 23.41 -11.39 10.82
C ALA A 225 24.09 -12.48 9.98
N GLY A 226 24.00 -12.41 8.64
CA GLY A 226 24.71 -13.30 7.71
C GLY A 226 26.23 -13.19 7.83
N ILE A 227 26.78 -11.96 7.95
CA ILE A 227 28.21 -11.77 8.24
C ILE A 227 28.58 -12.35 9.61
N LEU A 228 27.79 -12.12 10.65
CA LEU A 228 28.05 -12.66 11.98
C LEU A 228 28.03 -14.20 11.97
N GLN A 229 27.12 -14.83 11.24
CA GLN A 229 27.07 -16.27 11.05
C GLN A 229 28.28 -16.79 10.27
N MET A 230 28.63 -16.19 9.12
CA MET A 230 29.82 -16.57 8.35
C MET A 230 31.14 -16.41 9.12
N THR A 231 31.21 -15.44 10.04
CA THR A 231 32.40 -15.17 10.85
C THR A 231 32.40 -15.88 12.20
N HIS A 232 31.28 -16.50 12.61
CA HIS A 232 31.18 -17.24 13.86
C HIS A 232 31.95 -18.56 13.78
N LYS A 233 33.22 -18.49 14.17
CA LYS A 233 34.07 -19.66 14.32
C LYS A 233 33.61 -20.46 15.55
N PRO A 234 33.06 -21.69 15.42
CA PRO A 234 32.82 -22.52 16.58
C PRO A 234 34.15 -22.70 17.32
N SER A 235 34.12 -22.67 18.64
CA SER A 235 35.31 -22.72 19.51
C SER A 235 35.93 -24.13 19.56
N GLY A 236 36.38 -24.59 18.38
CA GLY A 236 37.13 -25.81 18.20
C GLY A 236 38.40 -25.79 19.03
N LYS A 237 38.39 -26.61 20.08
CA LYS A 237 39.53 -27.23 20.79
C LYS A 237 40.89 -26.56 20.56
N LYS A 238 41.43 -25.93 21.61
CA LYS A 238 42.86 -25.57 21.68
C LYS A 238 43.71 -26.77 21.26
N GLY A 239 44.50 -26.61 20.20
CA GLY A 239 45.41 -27.63 19.74
C GLY A 239 46.52 -27.87 20.77
N ALA A 240 46.64 -29.11 21.23
CA ALA A 240 47.85 -29.63 21.84
C ALA A 240 48.34 -30.80 20.96
N VAL A 241 49.48 -30.59 20.30
CA VAL A 241 50.13 -31.59 19.46
C VAL A 241 50.79 -32.65 20.34
N ARG A 242 50.48 -33.93 20.13
CA ARG A 242 51.50 -35.01 20.05
C ARG A 242 50.93 -36.37 19.60
N ALA A 243 51.80 -37.10 18.93
CA ALA A 243 51.56 -38.30 18.14
C ALA A 243 51.21 -39.57 18.93
N SER A 244 50.68 -40.54 18.17
CA SER A 244 50.83 -41.99 18.35
C SER A 244 50.15 -42.67 19.54
N GLN A 245 48.98 -43.28 19.29
CA GLN A 245 48.85 -44.76 19.31
C GLN A 245 47.47 -45.23 18.82
N GLU A 246 47.41 -46.48 18.35
CA GLU A 246 46.20 -47.19 17.96
C GLU A 246 45.36 -47.58 19.19
N GLY A 247 44.03 -47.61 19.05
CA GLY A 247 43.13 -48.08 20.12
C GLY A 247 41.70 -47.59 19.98
N MET A 248 40.80 -48.47 19.54
CA MET A 248 39.34 -48.25 19.56
C MET A 248 38.85 -48.06 21.01
N PRO A 249 37.89 -47.15 21.28
CA PRO A 249 36.46 -47.47 21.16
C PRO A 249 35.66 -46.31 20.51
N GLY A 250 34.45 -46.47 19.97
CA GLY A 250 33.49 -47.56 20.03
C GLY A 250 32.12 -46.92 19.79
N SER A 251 31.55 -47.16 18.60
CA SER A 251 30.14 -46.87 18.31
C SER A 251 29.37 -48.20 18.47
N PRO A 252 28.11 -48.18 18.93
CA PRO A 252 27.05 -48.17 17.92
C PRO A 252 25.78 -47.39 18.31
N GLU A 253 24.94 -47.12 17.29
CA GLU A 253 23.46 -47.10 17.31
C GLU A 253 22.69 -46.24 18.35
N SER A 254 21.48 -45.74 18.08
CA SER A 254 20.68 -45.52 16.86
C SER A 254 19.60 -44.50 17.27
N MET A 255 19.01 -43.71 16.38
CA MET A 255 17.71 -44.00 15.76
C MET A 255 17.25 -42.75 14.99
N TYR A 256 16.69 -42.94 13.79
CA TYR A 256 16.02 -41.94 12.95
C TYR A 256 16.83 -40.73 12.44
N THR A 257 17.34 -40.84 11.22
CA THR A 257 17.25 -39.74 10.23
C THR A 257 17.54 -40.26 8.81
N TYR A 258 16.63 -39.97 7.86
CA TYR A 258 16.73 -40.23 6.40
C TYR A 258 16.77 -41.71 5.96
N SER A 259 16.27 -42.11 4.78
CA SER A 259 15.55 -41.37 3.71
C SER A 259 14.68 -42.36 2.93
N ASN A 260 13.39 -42.05 2.72
CA ASN A 260 12.48 -42.91 1.96
C ASN A 260 12.31 -42.40 0.52
N ALA A 261 13.07 -42.94 -0.44
CA ALA A 261 12.83 -42.72 -1.87
C ALA A 261 13.50 -43.77 -2.79
N ARG A 262 12.68 -44.34 -3.69
CA ARG A 262 13.01 -44.79 -5.08
C ARG A 262 13.55 -46.23 -5.31
N GLY A 263 12.84 -46.96 -6.18
CA GLY A 263 13.21 -48.27 -6.77
C GLY A 263 12.36 -49.42 -6.18
N SER A 264 11.37 -50.04 -6.86
CA SER A 264 11.28 -50.66 -8.21
C SER A 264 11.95 -52.04 -8.30
N GLY A 265 11.15 -53.11 -8.42
CA GLY A 265 11.60 -54.49 -8.68
C GLY A 265 10.61 -55.54 -8.13
N ALA A 266 10.08 -56.40 -9.00
CA ALA A 266 9.13 -57.49 -8.68
C ALA A 266 9.81 -58.88 -8.89
N PRO A 267 9.10 -60.02 -9.05
CA PRO A 267 8.01 -60.63 -8.26
C PRO A 267 8.36 -62.10 -7.82
N GLY A 268 7.44 -62.81 -7.14
CA GLY A 268 7.44 -64.29 -7.15
C GLY A 268 6.73 -65.01 -6.00
N GLU A 269 5.71 -65.80 -6.35
CA GLU A 269 5.23 -67.06 -5.71
C GLU A 269 4.70 -67.04 -4.24
N ASP A 270 3.78 -67.93 -3.81
CA ASP A 270 2.62 -68.58 -4.45
C ASP A 270 1.75 -69.25 -3.34
N ILE A 271 0.60 -69.82 -3.69
CA ILE A 271 -0.18 -70.84 -2.93
C ILE A 271 -0.88 -70.39 -1.64
N PHE A 272 -2.21 -70.26 -1.69
CA PHE A 272 -3.14 -70.89 -0.72
C PHE A 272 -4.59 -70.81 -1.24
N ASP A 273 -5.21 -71.97 -1.56
CA ASP A 273 -6.67 -72.08 -1.73
C ASP A 273 -7.14 -73.44 -1.18
N GLU A 274 -8.10 -73.39 -0.25
CA GLU A 274 -8.62 -74.55 0.48
C GLU A 274 -10.14 -74.68 0.25
N ARG A 275 -10.58 -75.54 -0.68
CA ARG A 275 -11.91 -76.20 -0.69
C ARG A 275 -12.06 -77.21 -1.84
N SER A 276 -11.78 -78.50 -1.61
CA SER A 276 -12.38 -79.63 -2.36
C SER A 276 -12.05 -81.00 -1.78
N LEU A 277 -12.56 -81.30 -0.57
CA LEU A 277 -12.53 -82.66 0.00
C LEU A 277 -13.79 -82.94 0.82
N TYR A 278 -14.80 -83.61 0.23
CA TYR A 278 -15.55 -84.73 0.83
C TYR A 278 -16.70 -85.24 -0.05
N ARG A 279 -16.61 -86.49 -0.51
CA ARG A 279 -17.70 -87.48 -0.56
C ARG A 279 -17.10 -88.90 -0.66
N PRO A 280 -17.47 -89.85 0.20
CA PRO A 280 -17.18 -91.27 0.01
C PRO A 280 -18.33 -92.02 -0.69
N PHE A 281 -18.02 -93.23 -1.15
CA PHE A 281 -18.85 -94.17 -1.93
C PHE A 281 -19.71 -95.08 -1.05
N ASP A 282 -20.70 -95.76 -1.66
CA ASP A 282 -21.46 -96.86 -1.05
C ASP A 282 -21.78 -97.97 -2.08
N ARG A 283 -21.69 -99.25 -1.64
CA ARG A 283 -22.12 -100.48 -2.36
C ARG A 283 -21.84 -101.74 -1.55
N LEU A 284 -22.83 -102.62 -1.38
CA LEU A 284 -22.72 -104.10 -1.36
C LEU A 284 -24.12 -104.75 -1.50
N GLU A 285 -24.31 -106.03 -1.13
CA GLU A 285 -25.07 -106.97 -1.99
C GLU A 285 -25.78 -108.16 -1.29
N GLN A 286 -26.68 -108.84 -2.02
CA GLN A 286 -27.34 -110.16 -1.74
C GLN A 286 -28.34 -110.20 -0.56
N GLY A 287 -29.30 -111.15 -0.43
CA GLY A 287 -29.72 -112.33 -1.23
C GLY A 287 -30.89 -113.10 -0.55
N GLU A 288 -31.24 -114.31 -1.05
CA GLU A 288 -32.19 -115.34 -0.46
C GLU A 288 -33.72 -115.06 -0.51
N GLY A 289 -34.67 -116.04 -0.57
CA GLY A 289 -34.61 -117.50 -0.77
C GLY A 289 -35.98 -118.23 -0.53
N ASP A 290 -36.26 -119.34 -1.26
CA ASP A 290 -37.21 -120.48 -1.03
C ASP A 290 -38.73 -120.28 -0.70
N GLY A 291 -39.67 -121.25 -0.85
CA GLY A 291 -39.69 -122.59 -1.47
C GLY A 291 -40.55 -123.67 -0.71
N GLN A 292 -41.59 -124.29 -1.33
CA GLN A 292 -42.33 -125.57 -0.96
C GLN A 292 -43.67 -125.71 -1.75
N GLY A 293 -44.33 -126.88 -2.01
CA GLY A 293 -43.96 -128.32 -1.93
C GLY A 293 -45.14 -129.33 -1.69
N SER A 294 -45.30 -130.37 -2.55
CA SER A 294 -46.05 -131.67 -2.32
C SER A 294 -47.61 -131.68 -2.32
N ARG A 295 -48.41 -132.78 -2.51
CA ARG A 295 -48.24 -134.24 -2.87
C ARG A 295 -49.57 -134.91 -3.34
N ALA A 296 -49.49 -136.19 -3.77
CA ALA A 296 -50.61 -137.13 -4.11
C ALA A 296 -50.69 -138.34 -3.12
N VAL A 297 -51.51 -139.41 -3.22
CA VAL A 297 -52.33 -140.03 -4.31
C VAL A 297 -53.48 -140.96 -3.77
N ASP A 298 -54.30 -141.52 -4.67
CA ASP A 298 -55.43 -142.51 -4.59
C ASP A 298 -55.03 -143.96 -4.12
N PRO A 299 -55.78 -145.11 -4.25
CA PRO A 299 -57.12 -145.42 -4.87
C PRO A 299 -58.02 -146.53 -4.16
N ASN A 300 -59.00 -147.09 -4.91
CA ASN A 300 -59.69 -148.42 -4.76
C ASN A 300 -60.88 -148.59 -3.76
N SER A 301 -61.88 -149.48 -3.95
CA SER A 301 -62.01 -150.66 -4.87
C SER A 301 -63.46 -151.09 -5.21
N ILE A 302 -63.68 -151.62 -6.44
CA ILE A 302 -64.54 -152.78 -6.86
C ILE A 302 -66.04 -152.76 -6.42
N GLY A 303 -67.05 -152.91 -7.30
CA GLY A 303 -67.16 -153.23 -8.74
C GLY A 303 -68.65 -153.59 -9.03
N THR A 304 -69.08 -154.39 -10.02
CA THR A 304 -68.46 -155.05 -11.19
C THR A 304 -69.56 -155.37 -12.24
N ASP A 305 -69.61 -154.68 -13.40
CA ASP A 305 -70.57 -154.96 -14.51
C ASP A 305 -70.05 -154.37 -15.85
N ALA A 306 -68.75 -154.58 -16.12
CA ALA A 306 -67.99 -153.78 -17.09
C ALA A 306 -68.20 -154.16 -18.57
N GLU A 307 -68.63 -155.39 -18.85
CA GLU A 307 -68.56 -155.95 -20.21
C GLU A 307 -69.68 -155.44 -21.15
N ALA A 308 -70.83 -155.05 -20.59
CA ALA A 308 -71.92 -154.45 -21.37
C ALA A 308 -71.61 -153.00 -21.79
N LYS A 309 -71.11 -152.17 -20.88
CA LYS A 309 -70.81 -150.74 -21.15
C LYS A 309 -69.63 -150.55 -22.10
N LEU A 310 -68.66 -151.47 -22.12
CA LEU A 310 -67.54 -151.40 -23.05
C LEU A 310 -67.96 -151.64 -24.51
N LYS A 311 -69.05 -152.39 -24.76
CA LYS A 311 -69.63 -152.48 -26.11
C LYS A 311 -70.35 -151.20 -26.53
N GLU A 312 -71.15 -150.62 -25.65
CA GLU A 312 -71.87 -149.35 -25.91
C GLU A 312 -70.89 -148.20 -26.23
N LEU A 313 -69.80 -148.08 -25.46
CA LEU A 313 -68.74 -147.09 -25.76
C LEU A 313 -67.98 -147.39 -27.05
N TRP A 314 -67.81 -148.67 -27.41
CA TRP A 314 -67.17 -149.05 -28.67
C TRP A 314 -68.07 -148.77 -29.87
N GLU A 315 -69.38 -148.98 -29.78
CA GLU A 315 -70.35 -148.56 -30.80
C GLU A 315 -70.43 -147.03 -30.92
N MET A 316 -70.38 -146.28 -29.80
CA MET A 316 -70.27 -144.80 -29.84
C MET A 316 -68.96 -144.30 -30.46
N MET A 317 -67.88 -145.09 -30.38
CA MET A 317 -66.60 -144.79 -31.06
C MET A 317 -66.59 -145.22 -32.54
N HIS A 318 -67.54 -146.05 -32.98
CA HIS A 318 -67.62 -146.56 -34.36
C HIS A 318 -69.05 -146.57 -34.98
N PRO A 319 -69.79 -145.42 -35.04
CA PRO A 319 -70.95 -145.30 -35.91
C PRO A 319 -70.57 -145.39 -37.40
N THR A 320 -71.52 -145.83 -38.24
CA THR A 320 -71.29 -146.29 -39.61
C THR A 320 -70.85 -145.22 -40.61
N PRO A 321 -70.09 -145.62 -41.67
CA PRO A 321 -69.44 -144.68 -42.58
C PRO A 321 -70.38 -144.15 -43.66
N ARG A 322 -70.07 -142.96 -44.18
CA ARG A 322 -70.60 -142.48 -45.45
C ARG A 322 -69.48 -142.01 -46.39
N ASP A 323 -69.32 -142.77 -47.46
CA ASP A 323 -68.76 -142.43 -48.77
C ASP A 323 -67.30 -141.93 -48.84
N GLY A 324 -66.37 -142.87 -49.08
CA GLY A 324 -65.02 -142.60 -49.64
C GLY A 324 -63.90 -143.47 -49.08
N GLU A 325 -63.49 -144.51 -49.85
CA GLU A 325 -62.17 -145.19 -49.94
C GLU A 325 -61.19 -145.03 -48.73
N ASP A 326 -60.72 -146.09 -48.04
CA ASP A 326 -60.47 -147.48 -48.45
C ASP A 326 -60.68 -148.50 -47.30
N ASP A 327 -60.68 -149.79 -47.67
CA ASP A 327 -60.81 -150.97 -46.80
C ASP A 327 -59.92 -150.94 -45.53
N VAL A 328 -60.53 -150.64 -44.38
CA VAL A 328 -60.00 -151.02 -43.07
C VAL A 328 -60.88 -152.14 -42.50
N PRO A 329 -60.36 -153.36 -42.29
CA PRO A 329 -61.19 -154.51 -41.91
C PRO A 329 -61.97 -154.26 -40.62
N ILE A 330 -63.25 -154.67 -40.61
CA ILE A 330 -64.14 -154.60 -39.46
C ILE A 330 -63.53 -155.43 -38.30
N GLN A 331 -62.77 -154.77 -37.43
CA GLN A 331 -62.24 -155.39 -36.23
C GLN A 331 -63.37 -155.58 -35.23
N VAL A 332 -63.94 -156.77 -35.22
CA VAL A 332 -64.83 -157.24 -34.15
C VAL A 332 -64.24 -156.89 -32.78
N PHE A 333 -65.06 -156.26 -31.93
CA PHE A 333 -64.69 -155.76 -30.62
C PHE A 333 -63.80 -156.73 -29.84
N SER A 334 -62.56 -156.30 -29.59
CA SER A 334 -61.64 -156.99 -28.69
C SER A 334 -61.05 -155.98 -27.70
N LEU A 335 -60.84 -156.42 -26.46
CA LEU A 335 -60.28 -155.59 -25.39
C LEU A 335 -58.91 -155.00 -25.76
N LEU A 336 -58.13 -155.73 -26.58
CA LEU A 336 -56.81 -155.32 -27.05
C LEU A 336 -56.88 -154.13 -28.03
N ALA A 337 -57.82 -154.14 -28.97
CA ALA A 337 -58.00 -153.06 -29.95
C ALA A 337 -58.48 -151.76 -29.29
N PHE A 338 -59.42 -151.86 -28.35
CA PHE A 338 -59.88 -150.71 -27.56
C PHE A 338 -58.74 -150.11 -26.72
N ALA A 339 -57.98 -150.96 -26.02
CA ALA A 339 -56.85 -150.52 -25.19
C ALA A 339 -55.77 -149.78 -26.00
N SER A 340 -55.41 -150.25 -27.20
CA SER A 340 -54.41 -149.57 -28.04
C SER A 340 -54.89 -148.21 -28.53
N LYS A 341 -56.19 -148.06 -28.86
CA LYS A 341 -56.77 -146.77 -29.28
C LYS A 341 -56.82 -145.78 -28.12
N VAL A 342 -57.16 -146.23 -26.92
CA VAL A 342 -57.11 -145.40 -25.69
C VAL A 342 -55.68 -144.95 -25.39
N GLN A 343 -54.68 -145.83 -25.52
CA GLN A 343 -53.27 -145.45 -25.37
C GLN A 343 -52.82 -144.43 -26.44
N SER A 344 -53.24 -144.59 -27.69
CA SER A 344 -52.96 -143.62 -28.76
C SER A 344 -53.56 -142.23 -28.47
N LEU A 345 -54.81 -142.16 -28.00
CA LEU A 345 -55.46 -140.91 -27.60
C LEU A 345 -54.82 -140.30 -26.35
N HIS A 346 -54.40 -141.12 -25.39
CA HIS A 346 -53.68 -140.65 -24.21
C HIS A 346 -52.33 -140.02 -24.58
N ASN A 347 -51.55 -140.68 -25.45
CA ASN A 347 -50.27 -140.15 -25.94
C ASN A 347 -50.46 -138.85 -26.76
N GLN A 348 -51.51 -138.77 -27.58
CA GLN A 348 -51.85 -137.54 -28.31
C GLN A 348 -52.25 -136.40 -27.35
N THR A 349 -52.98 -136.71 -26.29
CA THR A 349 -53.38 -135.74 -25.25
C THR A 349 -52.17 -135.25 -24.45
N ALA A 350 -51.24 -136.15 -24.10
CA ALA A 350 -49.99 -135.81 -23.43
C ALA A 350 -49.15 -134.84 -24.29
N MET A 351 -48.92 -135.18 -25.56
CA MET A 351 -48.20 -134.31 -26.50
C MET A 351 -48.83 -132.91 -26.63
N LEU A 352 -50.16 -132.83 -26.73
CA LEU A 352 -50.86 -131.54 -26.79
C LEU A 352 -50.76 -130.74 -25.47
N ASN A 353 -50.70 -131.42 -24.32
CA ASN A 353 -50.48 -130.75 -23.04
C ASN A 353 -49.05 -130.21 -22.92
N ASP A 354 -48.04 -130.97 -23.38
CA ASP A 354 -46.65 -130.52 -23.42
C ASP A 354 -46.49 -129.29 -24.34
N GLN A 355 -47.12 -129.31 -25.52
CA GLN A 355 -47.16 -128.15 -26.42
C GLN A 355 -47.85 -126.93 -25.77
N LYS A 356 -48.95 -127.14 -25.04
CA LYS A 356 -49.63 -126.08 -24.28
C LYS A 356 -48.72 -125.50 -23.19
N GLU A 357 -47.98 -126.33 -22.45
CA GLU A 357 -47.02 -125.84 -21.44
C GLU A 357 -45.89 -125.03 -22.07
N VAL A 358 -45.31 -125.49 -23.18
CA VAL A 358 -44.27 -124.76 -23.91
C VAL A 358 -44.78 -123.41 -24.38
N LEU A 359 -45.97 -123.36 -24.99
CA LEU A 359 -46.60 -122.10 -25.40
C LEU A 359 -46.92 -121.19 -24.22
N GLN A 360 -47.38 -121.71 -23.09
CA GLN A 360 -47.61 -120.92 -21.87
C GLN A 360 -46.31 -120.33 -21.32
N ARG A 361 -45.20 -121.09 -21.30
CA ARG A 361 -43.88 -120.59 -20.92
C ARG A 361 -43.38 -119.51 -21.88
N GLN A 362 -43.57 -119.70 -23.19
CA GLN A 362 -43.18 -118.72 -24.22
C GLN A 362 -44.00 -117.42 -24.13
N ILE A 363 -45.32 -117.50 -23.92
CA ILE A 363 -46.19 -116.33 -23.69
C ILE A 363 -45.79 -115.61 -22.39
N LYS A 364 -45.48 -116.36 -21.31
CA LYS A 364 -45.00 -115.79 -20.05
C LYS A 364 -43.67 -115.05 -20.24
N GLN A 365 -42.72 -115.65 -20.95
CA GLN A 365 -41.42 -115.04 -21.24
C GLN A 365 -41.54 -113.80 -22.13
N GLN A 366 -42.40 -113.80 -23.14
CA GLN A 366 -42.67 -112.61 -23.96
C GLN A 366 -43.33 -111.48 -23.15
N ARG A 367 -44.26 -111.79 -22.25
CA ARG A 367 -44.85 -110.79 -21.33
C ARG A 367 -43.82 -110.23 -20.35
N GLU A 368 -42.97 -111.08 -19.78
CA GLU A 368 -41.89 -110.64 -18.89
C GLU A 368 -40.84 -109.79 -19.61
N LEU A 369 -40.52 -110.09 -20.88
CA LEU A 369 -39.61 -109.28 -21.70
C LEU A 369 -40.22 -107.94 -22.08
N ASN A 370 -41.48 -107.92 -22.55
CA ASN A 370 -42.16 -106.67 -22.89
C ASN A 370 -42.36 -105.78 -21.65
N ASN A 371 -42.84 -106.34 -20.54
CA ASN A 371 -43.00 -105.59 -19.28
C ASN A 371 -41.66 -104.98 -18.83
N LYS A 372 -40.54 -105.73 -18.87
CA LYS A 372 -39.21 -105.19 -18.54
C LYS A 372 -38.80 -104.06 -19.49
N SER A 373 -39.02 -104.21 -20.79
CA SER A 373 -38.77 -103.18 -21.81
C SER A 373 -39.58 -101.91 -21.53
N ASP A 374 -40.86 -102.06 -21.24
CA ASP A 374 -41.77 -100.92 -21.10
C ASP A 374 -41.55 -100.23 -19.74
N GLU A 375 -41.31 -100.98 -18.67
CA GLU A 375 -40.85 -100.41 -17.39
C GLU A 375 -39.49 -99.68 -17.51
N THR A 376 -38.59 -100.06 -18.42
CA THR A 376 -37.35 -99.29 -18.65
C THR A 376 -37.62 -97.99 -19.39
N LYS A 377 -38.46 -98.01 -20.44
CA LYS A 377 -38.84 -96.80 -21.18
C LYS A 377 -39.62 -95.83 -20.33
N ASP A 378 -40.53 -96.31 -19.48
CA ASP A 378 -41.30 -95.47 -18.57
C ASP A 378 -40.37 -94.79 -17.55
N ARG A 379 -39.37 -95.49 -17.02
CA ARG A 379 -38.34 -94.88 -16.15
C ARG A 379 -37.56 -93.80 -16.90
N GLU A 380 -37.03 -94.09 -18.09
CA GLU A 380 -36.30 -93.11 -18.91
C GLU A 380 -37.18 -91.89 -19.28
N MET A 381 -38.46 -92.10 -19.61
CA MET A 381 -39.42 -91.03 -19.87
C MET A 381 -39.67 -90.17 -18.63
N THR A 382 -39.89 -90.78 -17.46
CA THR A 382 -40.05 -90.01 -16.21
C THR A 382 -38.79 -89.24 -15.84
N GLU A 383 -37.60 -89.81 -16.06
CA GLU A 383 -36.34 -89.12 -15.82
C GLU A 383 -36.18 -87.92 -16.77
N MET A 384 -36.37 -88.11 -18.08
CA MET A 384 -36.35 -87.03 -19.07
C MET A 384 -37.41 -85.95 -18.79
N GLU A 385 -38.61 -86.33 -18.35
CA GLU A 385 -39.62 -85.37 -17.90
C GLU A 385 -39.17 -84.56 -16.67
N THR A 386 -38.51 -85.19 -15.69
CA THR A 386 -37.97 -84.45 -14.53
C THR A 386 -36.82 -83.54 -14.92
N GLN A 387 -35.95 -83.94 -15.84
CA GLN A 387 -34.89 -83.10 -16.39
C GLN A 387 -35.47 -81.91 -17.18
N LEU A 388 -36.49 -82.12 -18.01
CA LEU A 388 -37.19 -81.04 -18.70
C LEU A 388 -37.88 -80.07 -17.71
N LYS A 389 -38.56 -80.59 -16.68
CA LYS A 389 -39.19 -79.74 -15.64
C LYS A 389 -38.16 -78.93 -14.85
N THR A 390 -37.01 -79.51 -14.50
CA THR A 390 -35.94 -78.78 -13.77
C THR A 390 -35.26 -77.73 -14.66
N THR A 391 -34.96 -78.05 -15.93
CA THR A 391 -34.40 -77.08 -16.88
C THR A 391 -35.38 -75.96 -17.22
N GLN A 392 -36.67 -76.25 -17.35
CA GLN A 392 -37.71 -75.24 -17.57
C GLN A 392 -37.91 -74.33 -16.35
N ALA A 393 -37.83 -74.87 -15.13
CA ALA A 393 -37.85 -74.07 -13.90
C ALA A 393 -36.60 -73.17 -13.78
N ALA A 394 -35.41 -73.70 -14.10
CA ALA A 394 -34.17 -72.92 -14.12
C ALA A 394 -34.19 -71.81 -15.18
N LEU A 395 -34.74 -72.09 -16.37
CA LEU A 395 -34.93 -71.10 -17.43
C LEU A 395 -35.88 -69.99 -16.98
N SER A 396 -37.05 -70.33 -16.42
CA SER A 396 -38.01 -69.35 -15.91
C SER A 396 -37.41 -68.48 -14.78
N GLN A 397 -36.58 -69.05 -13.92
CA GLN A 397 -35.85 -68.31 -12.90
C GLN A 397 -34.82 -67.35 -13.51
N ALA A 398 -34.08 -67.78 -14.53
CA ALA A 398 -33.13 -66.94 -15.26
C ALA A 398 -33.81 -65.80 -16.04
N GLU A 399 -34.96 -66.07 -16.68
CA GLU A 399 -35.79 -65.07 -17.36
C GLU A 399 -36.33 -64.02 -16.38
N ALA A 400 -36.83 -64.45 -15.21
CA ALA A 400 -37.25 -63.53 -14.15
C ALA A 400 -36.09 -62.66 -13.64
N GLN A 401 -34.91 -63.24 -13.45
CA GLN A 401 -33.70 -62.49 -13.09
C GLN A 401 -33.30 -61.48 -14.16
N ALA A 402 -33.32 -61.85 -15.45
CA ALA A 402 -33.05 -60.95 -16.56
C ALA A 402 -34.02 -59.76 -16.57
N GLN A 403 -35.33 -59.99 -16.42
CA GLN A 403 -36.33 -58.92 -16.34
C GLN A 403 -36.12 -58.00 -15.12
N THR A 404 -35.71 -58.54 -13.97
CA THR A 404 -35.37 -57.69 -12.81
C THR A 404 -34.12 -56.84 -13.03
N LEU A 405 -33.13 -57.35 -13.76
CA LEU A 405 -31.92 -56.59 -14.11
C LEU A 405 -32.21 -55.52 -15.18
N GLU A 406 -33.02 -55.83 -16.18
CA GLU A 406 -33.46 -54.86 -17.21
C GLU A 406 -34.26 -53.70 -16.59
N THR A 407 -35.19 -54.00 -15.68
CA THR A 407 -35.97 -52.96 -14.98
C THR A 407 -35.11 -52.12 -14.02
N GLN A 408 -34.12 -52.72 -13.33
CA GLN A 408 -33.15 -51.97 -12.53
C GLN A 408 -32.25 -51.07 -13.39
N LEU A 409 -31.81 -51.56 -14.57
CA LEU A 409 -30.95 -50.80 -15.48
C LEU A 409 -31.72 -49.64 -16.13
N SER A 410 -32.99 -49.85 -16.50
CA SER A 410 -33.92 -48.79 -16.93
C SER A 410 -34.11 -47.73 -15.84
N ALA A 411 -34.39 -48.13 -14.60
CA ALA A 411 -34.60 -47.19 -13.50
C ALA A 411 -33.33 -46.38 -13.17
N ALA A 412 -32.15 -47.01 -13.23
CA ALA A 412 -30.87 -46.32 -13.05
C ALA A 412 -30.57 -45.31 -14.17
N LEU A 413 -30.91 -45.64 -15.42
CA LEU A 413 -30.75 -44.74 -16.57
C LEU A 413 -31.71 -43.54 -16.49
N ASP A 414 -32.97 -43.78 -16.11
CA ASP A 414 -33.96 -42.71 -15.86
C ASP A 414 -33.54 -41.81 -14.70
N GLN A 415 -32.93 -42.36 -13.65
CA GLN A 415 -32.40 -41.56 -12.53
C GLN A 415 -31.18 -40.72 -12.97
N SER A 416 -30.25 -41.29 -13.72
CA SER A 416 -29.06 -40.58 -14.22
C SER A 416 -29.40 -39.49 -15.23
N THR A 417 -30.42 -39.69 -16.06
CA THR A 417 -30.86 -38.67 -17.04
C THR A 417 -31.62 -37.53 -16.36
N ARG A 418 -32.42 -37.81 -15.32
CA ARG A 418 -33.06 -36.77 -14.49
C ARG A 418 -32.05 -35.94 -13.71
N SER A 419 -31.08 -36.57 -13.04
CA SER A 419 -30.06 -35.83 -12.29
C SER A 419 -29.20 -34.94 -13.20
N GLN A 420 -28.80 -35.44 -14.38
CA GLN A 420 -28.12 -34.60 -15.39
C GLN A 420 -29.02 -33.48 -15.92
N GLY A 421 -30.33 -33.73 -16.08
CA GLY A 421 -31.31 -32.71 -16.45
C GLY A 421 -31.46 -31.60 -15.40
N GLU A 422 -31.49 -31.97 -14.12
CA GLU A 422 -31.58 -31.03 -13.00
C GLU A 422 -30.28 -30.23 -12.82
N GLU A 423 -29.12 -30.88 -12.89
CA GLU A 423 -27.80 -30.22 -12.87
C GLU A 423 -27.63 -29.25 -14.04
N THR A 424 -27.99 -29.66 -15.25
CA THR A 424 -27.90 -28.78 -16.42
C THR A 424 -28.89 -27.63 -16.34
N ALA A 425 -30.12 -27.83 -15.86
CA ALA A 425 -31.09 -26.75 -15.65
C ALA A 425 -30.59 -25.73 -14.62
N ALA A 426 -30.07 -26.19 -13.47
CA ALA A 426 -29.49 -25.32 -12.45
C ALA A 426 -28.26 -24.55 -12.95
N LEU A 427 -27.41 -25.17 -13.78
CA LEU A 427 -26.29 -24.47 -14.42
C LEU A 427 -26.76 -23.40 -15.41
N HIS A 428 -27.82 -23.65 -16.20
CA HIS A 428 -28.39 -22.62 -17.08
C HIS A 428 -28.99 -21.46 -16.29
N GLU A 429 -29.73 -21.72 -15.20
CA GLU A 429 -30.26 -20.66 -14.33
C GLU A 429 -29.14 -19.79 -13.73
N ASN A 430 -28.05 -20.41 -13.27
CA ASN A 430 -26.87 -19.70 -12.77
C ASN A 430 -26.13 -18.89 -13.86
N ILE A 431 -26.10 -19.37 -15.10
CA ILE A 431 -25.56 -18.62 -16.23
C ILE A 431 -26.45 -17.41 -16.53
N ASP A 432 -27.77 -17.59 -16.49
CA ASP A 432 -28.78 -16.56 -16.73
C ASP A 432 -28.79 -15.47 -15.65
N THR A 433 -28.55 -15.80 -14.38
CA THR A 433 -28.38 -14.81 -13.30
C THR A 433 -27.07 -14.04 -13.47
N LEU A 434 -25.94 -14.73 -13.67
CA LEU A 434 -24.64 -14.09 -13.93
C LEU A 434 -24.65 -13.18 -15.17
N GLN A 435 -25.43 -13.52 -16.21
CA GLN A 435 -25.61 -12.65 -17.37
C GLN A 435 -26.38 -11.36 -17.05
N ARG A 436 -27.40 -11.43 -16.17
CA ARG A 436 -28.13 -10.24 -15.68
C ARG A 436 -27.22 -9.37 -14.82
N ASP A 437 -26.53 -9.96 -13.85
CA ASP A 437 -25.59 -9.24 -12.98
C ASP A 437 -24.48 -8.54 -13.79
N LEU A 438 -23.96 -9.20 -14.83
CA LEU A 438 -22.99 -8.60 -15.75
C LEU A 438 -23.58 -7.49 -16.62
N ALA A 439 -24.87 -7.54 -16.97
CA ALA A 439 -25.55 -6.46 -17.70
C ALA A 439 -25.78 -5.25 -16.78
N ASP A 440 -26.25 -5.49 -15.56
CA ASP A 440 -26.51 -4.45 -14.56
C ASP A 440 -25.21 -3.76 -14.12
N LEU A 441 -24.14 -4.52 -13.83
CA LEU A 441 -22.81 -3.97 -13.55
C LEU A 441 -22.23 -3.16 -14.72
N LYS A 442 -22.46 -3.57 -15.98
CA LYS A 442 -22.06 -2.77 -17.14
C LYS A 442 -22.86 -1.48 -17.24
N SER A 443 -24.15 -1.50 -16.90
CA SER A 443 -25.00 -0.32 -16.91
C SER A 443 -24.60 0.68 -15.81
N SER A 444 -24.34 0.22 -14.58
CA SER A 444 -23.82 1.05 -13.49
C SER A 444 -22.50 1.69 -13.89
N ASN A 445 -21.50 0.89 -14.30
CA ASN A 445 -20.20 1.42 -14.72
C ASN A 445 -20.32 2.44 -15.88
N ALA A 446 -21.29 2.29 -16.78
CA ALA A 446 -21.53 3.26 -17.85
C ALA A 446 -22.12 4.58 -17.34
N ILE A 447 -22.99 4.53 -16.33
CA ILE A 447 -23.55 5.70 -15.64
C ILE A 447 -22.46 6.39 -14.80
N ASP A 448 -21.77 5.64 -13.94
CA ASP A 448 -20.69 6.14 -13.08
C ASP A 448 -19.59 6.83 -13.91
N LEU A 449 -19.25 6.26 -15.07
CA LEU A 449 -18.26 6.81 -15.99
C LEU A 449 -18.78 8.01 -16.82
N ALA A 450 -20.10 8.14 -17.00
CA ALA A 450 -20.71 9.34 -17.57
C ALA A 450 -20.76 10.49 -16.55
N ASP A 451 -21.09 10.19 -15.29
CA ASP A 451 -21.14 11.17 -14.19
C ASP A 451 -19.74 11.65 -13.78
N LEU A 452 -18.74 10.76 -13.75
CA LEU A 452 -17.34 11.17 -13.60
C LEU A 452 -16.87 12.06 -14.76
N LYS A 453 -17.31 11.81 -16.00
CA LYS A 453 -16.99 12.67 -17.14
C LYS A 453 -17.67 14.03 -17.06
N SER A 454 -18.92 14.09 -16.60
CA SER A 454 -19.66 15.35 -16.47
C SER A 454 -19.10 16.20 -15.32
N SER A 455 -18.79 15.60 -14.16
CA SER A 455 -18.08 16.28 -13.06
C SER A 455 -16.75 16.85 -13.53
N ASN A 456 -15.87 16.03 -14.11
CA ASN A 456 -14.57 16.49 -14.61
C ASN A 456 -14.70 17.61 -15.67
N ALA A 457 -15.76 17.59 -16.49
CA ALA A 457 -16.00 18.66 -17.46
C ALA A 457 -16.45 19.98 -16.80
N ILE A 458 -17.25 19.91 -15.74
CA ILE A 458 -17.64 21.07 -14.92
C ILE A 458 -16.42 21.62 -14.17
N ASP A 459 -15.66 20.76 -13.49
CA ASP A 459 -14.46 21.12 -12.75
C ASP A 459 -13.40 21.78 -13.66
N LEU A 460 -13.21 21.26 -14.88
CA LEU A 460 -12.35 21.88 -15.89
C LEU A 460 -12.86 23.23 -16.39
N ALA A 461 -14.17 23.41 -16.56
CA ALA A 461 -14.76 24.68 -16.97
C ALA A 461 -14.63 25.75 -15.87
N ASP A 462 -14.84 25.38 -14.61
CA ASP A 462 -14.67 26.27 -13.46
C ASP A 462 -13.20 26.65 -13.26
N LEU A 463 -12.26 25.70 -13.40
CA LEU A 463 -10.83 25.99 -13.37
C LEU A 463 -10.38 26.91 -14.52
N GLN A 464 -10.94 26.74 -15.73
CA GLN A 464 -10.69 27.64 -16.86
C GLN A 464 -11.23 29.05 -16.57
N SER A 465 -12.44 29.17 -16.02
CA SER A 465 -13.05 30.44 -15.61
C SER A 465 -12.25 31.17 -14.51
N GLN A 466 -11.74 30.43 -13.53
CA GLN A 466 -10.83 30.97 -12.51
C GLN A 466 -9.48 31.41 -13.11
N LEU A 467 -8.95 30.67 -14.08
CA LEU A 467 -7.71 31.04 -14.76
C LEU A 467 -7.87 32.29 -15.62
N THR A 468 -8.99 32.44 -16.37
CA THR A 468 -9.25 33.64 -17.17
C THR A 468 -9.46 34.87 -16.29
N SER A 469 -10.29 34.78 -15.25
CA SER A 469 -10.51 35.90 -14.31
C SER A 469 -9.25 36.29 -13.52
N SER A 470 -8.41 35.32 -13.14
CA SER A 470 -7.10 35.59 -12.55
C SER A 470 -6.15 36.29 -13.53
N SER A 471 -6.12 35.84 -14.80
CA SER A 471 -5.34 36.46 -15.87
C SER A 471 -5.77 37.91 -16.14
N GLU A 472 -7.08 38.16 -16.19
CA GLU A 472 -7.66 39.52 -16.30
C GLU A 472 -7.26 40.41 -15.13
N HIS A 473 -7.32 39.89 -13.89
CA HIS A 473 -6.90 40.62 -12.70
C HIS A 473 -5.40 40.93 -12.70
N ILE A 474 -4.55 40.00 -13.15
CA ILE A 474 -3.10 40.22 -13.33
C ILE A 474 -2.84 41.33 -14.36
N SER A 475 -3.56 41.30 -15.50
CA SER A 475 -3.46 42.35 -16.52
C SER A 475 -3.88 43.73 -15.99
N ALA A 476 -5.00 43.79 -15.25
CA ALA A 476 -5.46 45.03 -14.61
C ALA A 476 -4.46 45.56 -13.57
N LEU A 477 -3.85 44.69 -12.76
CA LEU A 477 -2.77 45.07 -11.83
C LEU A 477 -1.52 45.57 -12.56
N GLN A 478 -1.13 44.95 -13.67
CA GLN A 478 0.01 45.40 -14.49
C GLN A 478 -0.26 46.79 -15.09
N GLN A 479 -1.47 47.05 -15.57
CA GLN A 479 -1.88 48.37 -16.07
C GLN A 479 -1.88 49.42 -14.95
N ALA A 480 -2.46 49.11 -13.78
CA ALA A 480 -2.46 50.00 -12.62
C ALA A 480 -1.06 50.27 -12.06
N LYS A 481 -0.14 49.29 -12.15
CA LYS A 481 1.27 49.47 -11.83
C LYS A 481 1.94 50.44 -12.80
N ALA A 482 1.73 50.26 -14.10
CA ALA A 482 2.32 51.12 -15.13
C ALA A 482 1.85 52.59 -15.02
N THR A 483 0.56 52.83 -14.69
CA THR A 483 0.07 54.19 -14.44
C THR A 483 0.63 54.79 -13.15
N ALA A 484 0.80 53.99 -12.08
CA ALA A 484 1.46 54.44 -10.87
C ALA A 484 2.95 54.77 -11.08
N GLU A 485 3.68 53.95 -11.85
CA GLU A 485 5.07 54.21 -12.24
C GLU A 485 5.20 55.51 -13.05
N ALA A 486 4.28 55.77 -13.99
CA ALA A 486 4.22 57.04 -14.72
C ALA A 486 3.97 58.24 -13.79
N HIS A 487 3.01 58.14 -12.87
CA HIS A 487 2.76 59.20 -11.87
C HIS A 487 3.95 59.46 -10.94
N ILE A 488 4.71 58.42 -10.57
CA ILE A 488 5.95 58.58 -9.79
C ILE A 488 7.00 59.34 -10.61
N LEU A 489 7.17 59.00 -11.90
CA LEU A 489 8.10 59.72 -12.78
C LEU A 489 7.74 61.20 -12.91
N ASP A 490 6.46 61.53 -13.15
CA ASP A 490 5.99 62.91 -13.21
C ASP A 490 6.25 63.67 -11.89
N LEU A 491 5.93 63.07 -10.75
CA LEU A 491 6.20 63.65 -9.43
C LEU A 491 7.70 63.85 -9.16
N THR A 492 8.57 62.92 -9.58
CA THR A 492 10.03 63.10 -9.45
C THR A 492 10.55 64.22 -10.35
N ALA A 493 10.02 64.36 -11.55
CA ALA A 493 10.38 65.46 -12.46
C ALA A 493 9.92 66.83 -11.91
N ASP A 494 8.76 66.89 -11.25
CA ASP A 494 8.27 68.11 -10.59
C ASP A 494 9.06 68.45 -9.32
N LEU A 495 9.47 67.46 -8.53
CA LEU A 495 10.40 67.67 -7.41
C LEU A 495 11.77 68.17 -7.89
N GLU A 496 12.32 67.65 -8.99
CA GLU A 496 13.55 68.18 -9.58
C GLU A 496 13.40 69.65 -10.04
N LYS A 497 12.27 70.01 -10.65
CA LYS A 497 11.97 71.41 -11.02
C LYS A 497 11.89 72.29 -9.78
N ALA A 498 11.22 71.82 -8.72
CA ALA A 498 11.11 72.54 -7.46
C ALA A 498 12.49 72.78 -6.81
N HIS A 499 13.36 71.76 -6.73
CA HIS A 499 14.72 71.92 -6.21
C HIS A 499 15.60 72.83 -7.08
N LYS A 500 15.45 72.81 -8.41
CA LYS A 500 16.15 73.76 -9.31
C LYS A 500 15.68 75.20 -9.08
N ALA A 501 14.38 75.41 -8.87
CA ALA A 501 13.84 76.73 -8.53
C ALA A 501 14.27 77.19 -7.13
N GLU A 502 14.26 76.30 -6.13
CA GLU A 502 14.75 76.56 -4.78
C GLU A 502 16.23 76.97 -4.77
N ALA A 503 17.09 76.26 -5.51
CA ALA A 503 18.50 76.60 -5.66
C ALA A 503 18.71 77.97 -6.34
N GLN A 504 17.89 78.31 -7.34
CA GLN A 504 17.93 79.62 -8.01
C GLN A 504 17.48 80.77 -7.08
N VAL A 505 16.46 80.53 -6.25
CA VAL A 505 16.01 81.48 -5.21
C VAL A 505 17.07 81.64 -4.12
N ALA A 506 17.73 80.56 -3.70
CA ALA A 506 18.82 80.62 -2.73
C ALA A 506 20.03 81.43 -3.26
N ALA A 507 20.41 81.22 -4.52
CA ALA A 507 21.48 81.97 -5.17
C ALA A 507 21.16 83.48 -5.26
N SER A 508 19.98 83.84 -5.76
CA SER A 508 19.57 85.26 -5.88
C SER A 508 19.37 85.95 -4.52
N LEU A 509 18.95 85.21 -3.48
CA LEU A 509 18.89 85.73 -2.10
C LEU A 509 20.30 86.03 -1.56
N GLU A 510 21.28 85.19 -1.86
CA GLU A 510 22.66 85.40 -1.40
C GLU A 510 23.37 86.53 -2.16
N GLU A 511 23.14 86.65 -3.47
CA GLU A 511 23.55 87.83 -4.26
C GLU A 511 22.93 89.12 -3.70
N ALA A 512 21.64 89.11 -3.36
CA ALA A 512 20.96 90.26 -2.76
C ALA A 512 21.50 90.61 -1.37
N ARG A 513 21.88 89.62 -0.55
CA ARG A 513 22.56 89.84 0.75
C ARG A 513 23.94 90.46 0.59
N GLN A 514 24.75 89.96 -0.34
CA GLN A 514 26.08 90.51 -0.62
C GLN A 514 25.97 91.95 -1.14
N ALA A 515 25.00 92.23 -2.01
CA ALA A 515 24.72 93.59 -2.48
C ALA A 515 24.27 94.53 -1.34
N ALA A 516 23.40 94.06 -0.44
CA ALA A 516 22.97 94.83 0.73
C ALA A 516 24.13 95.09 1.70
N GLN A 517 24.97 94.09 1.96
CA GLN A 517 26.15 94.23 2.83
C GLN A 517 27.17 95.24 2.24
N ALA A 518 27.39 95.19 0.91
CA ALA A 518 28.23 96.14 0.19
C ALA A 518 27.64 97.57 0.18
N GLN A 519 26.31 97.72 0.18
CA GLN A 519 25.66 99.03 0.37
C GLN A 519 25.83 99.54 1.80
N THR A 520 25.66 98.70 2.81
CA THR A 520 25.84 99.12 4.21
C THR A 520 27.28 99.50 4.53
N SER A 521 28.29 98.80 3.99
CA SER A 521 29.68 99.20 4.19
C SER A 521 29.99 100.54 3.51
N ARG A 522 29.51 100.75 2.27
CA ARG A 522 29.67 102.05 1.59
C ARG A 522 29.00 103.19 2.33
N ALA A 523 27.81 102.98 2.90
CA ALA A 523 27.13 104.00 3.69
C ALA A 523 27.93 104.38 4.95
N VAL A 524 28.57 103.41 5.62
CA VAL A 524 29.49 103.68 6.74
C VAL A 524 30.73 104.43 6.26
N ASP A 525 31.34 104.01 5.14
CA ASP A 525 32.49 104.71 4.54
C ASP A 525 32.14 106.17 4.18
N GLU A 526 30.94 106.42 3.66
CA GLU A 526 30.41 107.76 3.34
C GLU A 526 30.18 108.61 4.61
N GLU A 527 29.56 108.05 5.66
CA GLU A 527 29.38 108.73 6.95
C GLU A 527 30.72 109.06 7.64
N GLU A 528 31.71 108.16 7.57
CA GLU A 528 33.07 108.42 8.08
C GLU A 528 33.78 109.53 7.30
N LEU A 529 33.65 109.55 5.97
CA LEU A 529 34.19 110.63 5.14
C LEU A 529 33.56 111.98 5.45
N ASP A 530 32.24 112.05 5.62
CA ASP A 530 31.55 113.29 5.97
C ASP A 530 31.93 113.79 7.38
N ALA A 531 32.09 112.88 8.35
CA ALA A 531 32.61 113.23 9.66
C ALA A 531 34.04 113.82 9.57
N LYS A 532 34.90 113.26 8.72
CA LYS A 532 36.26 113.79 8.47
C LYS A 532 36.25 115.12 7.73
N ASN A 533 35.34 115.33 6.78
CA ASN A 533 35.16 116.60 6.09
C ASN A 533 34.71 117.71 7.06
N MET A 534 33.80 117.40 8.00
CA MET A 534 33.40 118.32 9.06
C MET A 534 34.53 118.64 10.04
N GLU A 535 35.36 117.64 10.40
CA GLU A 535 36.56 117.84 11.22
C GLU A 535 37.60 118.73 10.51
N ILE A 536 37.82 118.53 9.20
CA ILE A 536 38.68 119.40 8.38
C ILE A 536 38.14 120.83 8.34
N ALA A 537 36.84 121.03 8.11
CA ALA A 537 36.22 122.35 8.09
C ALA A 537 36.35 123.07 9.45
N ARG A 538 36.23 122.33 10.56
CA ARG A 538 36.48 122.84 11.91
C ARG A 538 37.94 123.22 12.11
N LEU A 539 38.89 122.35 11.77
CA LEU A 539 40.33 122.65 11.88
C LEU A 539 40.72 123.84 11.01
N GLN A 540 40.15 123.98 9.81
CA GLN A 540 40.34 125.15 8.95
C GLN A 540 39.81 126.43 9.59
N THR A 541 38.64 126.40 10.25
CA THR A 541 38.11 127.57 10.96
C THR A 541 38.94 127.91 12.20
N GLU A 542 39.37 126.92 12.99
CA GLU A 542 40.28 127.12 14.13
C GLU A 542 41.63 127.72 13.69
N VAL A 543 42.24 127.22 12.60
CA VAL A 543 43.45 127.81 11.97
C VAL A 543 43.22 129.25 11.50
N THR A 544 42.03 129.54 10.94
CA THR A 544 41.68 130.90 10.47
C THR A 544 41.52 131.87 11.63
N ILE A 545 40.90 131.44 12.74
CA ILE A 545 40.76 132.22 13.97
C ILE A 545 42.15 132.47 14.59
N ALA A 546 42.96 131.41 14.79
CA ALA A 546 44.31 131.54 15.34
C ALA A 546 45.21 132.48 14.50
N ARG A 547 45.04 132.48 13.17
CA ARG A 547 45.72 133.43 12.28
C ARG A 547 45.25 134.87 12.49
N ALA A 548 43.94 135.10 12.64
CA ALA A 548 43.40 136.43 12.91
C ALA A 548 43.79 136.95 14.31
N GLU A 549 43.83 136.09 15.32
CA GLU A 549 44.32 136.41 16.66
C GLU A 549 45.82 136.78 16.64
N LEU A 550 46.65 136.06 15.88
CA LEU A 550 48.06 136.37 15.71
C LEU A 550 48.29 137.74 15.05
N ASP A 551 47.54 138.04 13.98
CA ASP A 551 47.61 139.33 13.28
C ASP A 551 47.08 140.49 14.17
N GLY A 552 46.13 140.22 15.06
CA GLY A 552 45.62 141.17 16.04
C GLY A 552 46.58 141.44 17.21
N ALA A 553 47.20 140.39 17.76
CA ALA A 553 48.07 140.48 18.95
C ALA A 553 49.45 141.09 18.67
N TYR A 554 49.99 140.90 17.46
CA TYR A 554 51.36 141.33 17.10
C TYR A 554 51.41 142.46 16.06
N GLY A 555 50.26 143.02 15.68
CA GLY A 555 50.14 143.98 14.60
C GLY A 555 50.47 143.38 13.23
N SER A 556 50.00 144.05 12.17
CA SER A 556 50.26 143.57 10.82
C SER A 556 51.77 143.45 10.57
N ARG A 557 52.20 142.36 9.90
CA ARG A 557 53.60 142.16 9.49
C ARG A 557 54.15 143.37 8.71
N ALA A 558 53.29 144.12 8.02
CA ALA A 558 53.61 145.37 7.34
C ALA A 558 53.98 146.52 8.30
N GLN A 559 53.30 146.66 9.45
CA GLN A 559 53.62 147.71 10.45
C GLN A 559 54.98 147.44 11.11
N ARG A 560 55.24 146.20 11.53
CA ARG A 560 56.55 145.84 12.13
C ARG A 560 57.71 145.99 11.15
N ALA A 561 57.51 145.67 9.86
CA ALA A 561 58.53 145.90 8.84
C ALA A 561 58.84 147.39 8.63
N ALA A 562 57.82 148.26 8.67
CA ALA A 562 58.00 149.70 8.53
C ALA A 562 58.74 150.34 9.71
N GLU A 563 58.48 149.89 10.93
CA GLU A 563 59.09 150.46 12.14
C GLU A 563 60.58 150.09 12.24
N VAL A 564 60.95 148.84 11.95
CA VAL A 564 62.36 148.38 11.93
C VAL A 564 63.18 149.06 10.83
N ALA A 565 62.59 149.31 9.65
CA ALA A 565 63.25 150.00 8.55
C ALA A 565 63.57 151.49 8.83
N SER A 566 62.97 152.08 9.88
CA SER A 566 63.15 153.50 10.21
C SER A 566 64.35 153.82 11.09
N ASN A 567 65.01 152.81 11.69
CA ASN A 567 66.09 153.01 12.65
C ASN A 567 67.49 152.90 12.01
N PRO A 568 68.23 154.01 11.83
CA PRO A 568 69.51 154.01 11.13
C PRO A 568 70.66 153.31 11.89
N ALA A 569 70.50 153.03 13.19
CA ALA A 569 71.46 152.21 13.93
C ALA A 569 71.34 150.73 13.53
N VAL A 570 70.11 150.20 13.55
CA VAL A 570 69.80 148.82 13.15
C VAL A 570 70.15 148.58 11.68
N GLN A 571 69.98 149.58 10.82
CA GLN A 571 70.37 149.46 9.41
C GLN A 571 71.89 149.28 9.24
N LYS A 572 72.72 150.00 10.01
CA LYS A 572 74.18 149.82 9.99
C LYS A 572 74.62 148.46 10.53
N GLU A 573 73.98 147.99 11.60
CA GLU A 573 74.23 146.65 12.15
C GLU A 573 73.81 145.56 11.15
N LEU A 574 72.68 145.72 10.47
CA LEU A 574 72.26 144.82 9.39
C LEU A 574 73.24 144.81 8.21
N ASP A 575 73.76 145.97 7.78
CA ASP A 575 74.69 146.03 6.66
C ASP A 575 76.09 145.51 7.05
N ALA A 576 76.51 145.65 8.32
CA ALA A 576 77.70 144.99 8.86
C ALA A 576 77.52 143.46 8.95
N LEU A 577 76.43 142.98 9.55
CA LEU A 577 76.10 141.55 9.64
C LEU A 577 75.91 140.90 8.26
N ARG A 578 75.39 141.64 7.27
CA ARG A 578 75.32 141.17 5.88
C ARG A 578 76.69 141.04 5.24
N ARG A 579 77.64 141.92 5.57
CA ARG A 579 79.02 141.80 5.13
C ARG A 579 79.69 140.59 5.75
N GLU A 580 79.59 140.42 7.07
CA GLU A 580 80.11 139.25 7.80
C GLU A 580 79.47 137.94 7.33
N LEU A 581 78.15 137.94 7.05
CA LEU A 581 77.46 136.80 6.46
C LEU A 581 77.93 136.52 5.03
N GLY A 582 78.23 137.55 4.23
CA GLY A 582 78.81 137.40 2.90
C GLY A 582 80.21 136.79 2.95
N GLU A 583 81.08 137.34 3.80
CA GLU A 583 82.46 136.85 4.00
C GLU A 583 82.46 135.40 4.53
N THR A 584 81.59 135.05 5.49
CA THR A 584 81.46 133.67 5.97
C THR A 584 80.83 132.73 4.94
N ILE A 585 79.89 133.18 4.09
CA ILE A 585 79.38 132.37 2.97
C ILE A 585 80.50 132.11 1.95
N GLU A 586 81.33 133.09 1.62
CA GLU A 586 82.50 132.89 0.76
C GLU A 586 83.49 131.88 1.38
N GLU A 587 83.74 131.95 2.69
CA GLU A 587 84.53 130.94 3.42
C GLU A 587 83.90 129.54 3.36
N TYR A 588 82.57 129.42 3.56
CA TYR A 588 81.86 128.15 3.42
C TYR A 588 81.87 127.62 1.97
N GLU A 589 81.79 128.47 0.96
CA GLU A 589 81.92 128.08 -0.44
C GLU A 589 83.33 127.55 -0.75
N VAL A 590 84.37 128.23 -0.25
CA VAL A 590 85.76 127.77 -0.39
C VAL A 590 85.97 126.44 0.33
N LEU A 591 85.47 126.31 1.57
CA LEU A 591 85.54 125.07 2.34
C LEU A 591 84.78 123.92 1.66
N THR A 592 83.62 124.20 1.06
CA THR A 592 82.82 123.20 0.35
C THR A 592 83.49 122.77 -0.95
N LYS A 593 84.07 123.71 -1.72
CA LYS A 593 84.87 123.40 -2.91
C LYS A 593 86.07 122.52 -2.55
N ALA A 594 86.81 122.87 -1.50
CA ALA A 594 87.92 122.07 -0.98
C ALA A 594 87.47 120.67 -0.49
N SER A 595 86.30 120.56 0.15
CA SER A 595 85.73 119.26 0.57
C SER A 595 85.38 118.39 -0.62
N ILE A 596 84.76 118.95 -1.67
CA ILE A 596 84.41 118.22 -2.90
C ILE A 596 85.68 117.81 -3.67
N GLU A 597 86.71 118.66 -3.69
CA GLU A 597 88.01 118.33 -4.28
C GLU A 597 88.71 117.20 -3.50
N GLY A 598 88.71 117.25 -2.17
CA GLY A 598 89.21 116.16 -1.32
C GLY A 598 88.42 114.85 -1.47
N GLU A 599 87.10 114.90 -1.65
CA GLU A 599 86.28 113.73 -1.96
C GLU A 599 86.61 113.14 -3.34
N ARG A 600 86.86 113.98 -4.37
CA ARG A 600 87.29 113.51 -5.70
C ARG A 600 88.69 112.89 -5.67
N GLU A 601 89.63 113.48 -4.95
CA GLU A 601 90.95 112.89 -4.74
C GLU A 601 90.84 111.55 -4.01
N ARG A 602 89.95 111.45 -3.02
CA ARG A 602 89.65 110.19 -2.33
C ARG A 602 89.04 109.14 -3.26
N GLU A 603 88.07 109.51 -4.09
CA GLU A 603 87.44 108.61 -5.07
C GLU A 603 88.47 108.09 -6.11
N LEU A 604 89.43 108.93 -6.51
CA LEU A 604 90.54 108.52 -7.37
C LEU A 604 91.50 107.56 -6.65
N LEU A 605 91.83 107.82 -5.38
CA LEU A 605 92.65 106.91 -4.57
C LEU A 605 91.94 105.58 -4.29
N GLU A 606 90.62 105.58 -4.06
CA GLU A 606 89.83 104.35 -3.89
C GLU A 606 89.81 103.52 -5.17
N LYS A 607 89.62 104.15 -6.35
CA LYS A 607 89.73 103.47 -7.66
C LYS A 607 91.12 102.88 -7.91
N GLU A 608 92.20 103.57 -7.52
CA GLU A 608 93.56 103.05 -7.64
C GLU A 608 93.83 101.92 -6.64
N ILE A 609 93.28 102.00 -5.42
CA ILE A 609 93.35 100.91 -4.42
C ILE A 609 92.61 99.67 -4.93
N ASP A 610 91.43 99.81 -5.52
CA ASP A 610 90.66 98.69 -6.07
C ASP A 610 91.34 98.11 -7.30
N ARG A 611 91.89 98.94 -8.19
CA ARG A 611 92.77 98.48 -9.29
C ARG A 611 93.96 97.67 -8.76
N LEU A 612 94.64 98.15 -7.72
CA LEU A 612 95.78 97.44 -7.11
C LEU A 612 95.34 96.15 -6.38
N ARG A 613 94.10 96.08 -5.87
CA ARG A 613 93.51 94.85 -5.33
C ARG A 613 93.21 93.84 -6.43
N ASP A 614 92.60 94.26 -7.53
CA ASP A 614 92.35 93.41 -8.71
C ASP A 614 93.65 92.89 -9.32
N GLU A 615 94.68 93.74 -9.41
CA GLU A 615 96.03 93.33 -9.85
C GLU A 615 96.67 92.37 -8.85
N ARG A 616 96.52 92.58 -7.54
CA ARG A 616 97.00 91.64 -6.51
C ARG A 616 96.26 90.30 -6.60
N GLU A 617 94.94 90.29 -6.70
CA GLU A 617 94.13 89.07 -6.81
C GLU A 617 94.44 88.32 -8.11
N GLY A 618 94.59 89.02 -9.22
CA GLY A 618 95.01 88.45 -10.50
C GLY A 618 96.46 87.92 -10.50
N LEU A 619 97.35 88.46 -9.66
CA LEU A 619 98.69 87.92 -9.43
C LEU A 619 98.67 86.74 -8.45
N GLU A 620 97.83 86.77 -7.40
CA GLU A 620 97.66 85.66 -6.46
C GLU A 620 97.03 84.44 -7.14
N ALA A 621 96.05 84.63 -8.03
CA ALA A 621 95.46 83.56 -8.84
C ALA A 621 96.51 82.90 -9.75
N LYS A 622 97.33 83.68 -10.45
CA LYS A 622 98.46 83.16 -11.24
C LYS A 622 99.45 82.40 -10.37
N LEU A 623 99.74 82.89 -9.17
CA LEU A 623 100.70 82.27 -8.25
C LEU A 623 100.12 81.05 -7.50
N SER A 624 98.80 80.89 -7.44
CA SER A 624 98.15 79.65 -7.01
C SER A 624 98.09 78.60 -8.13
N ASP A 625 97.96 79.02 -9.39
CA ASP A 625 98.02 78.11 -10.54
C ASP A 625 99.45 77.58 -10.82
N GLU A 626 100.48 78.25 -10.31
CA GLU A 626 101.91 77.87 -10.41
C GLU A 626 102.44 77.06 -9.20
N LYS A 627 101.57 76.58 -8.29
CA LYS A 627 101.94 75.76 -7.10
C LYS A 627 101.37 74.35 -7.11
#